data_AF-A0A933BL56-F1
#
_entry.id   AF-A0A933BL56-F1
#
_cell.length_a   1.000
_cell.length_b   1.000
_cell.length_c   1.000
_cell.angle_alpha   90.00
_cell.angle_beta   90.00
_cell.angle_gamma   90.00
#
_symmetry.space_group_name_H-M   'P 1'
#
loop_
_entity.id
_entity.type
_entity.pdbx_description
1 polymer ?
#
loop_
_entity_poly.entity_id
_entity_poly.type
_entity_poly.pdbx_seq_one_letter_code
_entity_poly.pdbx_strand_id
1 'polypeptide(L)' 'MPTMLPRISTVVERSIYEAVAMLAKKDGVSLSQKARDLLLEALELIEDAGLEAIVERRRKNLGKSIPLAEVKRRFRIK' A
#
# COMPACT_ATOMS: atom_id res chain seq x y z
N MET A 1 26.82 -11.00 2.84
CA MET A 1 26.65 -10.07 3.97
C MET A 1 25.36 -10.47 4.68
N PRO A 2 25.31 -10.64 6.01
CA PRO A 2 24.06 -10.99 6.67
C PRO A 2 23.20 -9.72 6.70
N THR A 3 22.34 -9.55 5.71
CA THR A 3 21.35 -8.48 5.69
C THR A 3 20.20 -8.89 6.61
N MET A 4 20.38 -8.73 7.94
CA MET A 4 19.26 -8.92 8.86
C MET A 4 18.31 -7.74 8.67
N LEU A 5 17.15 -8.03 8.09
CA LEU A 5 16.04 -7.08 8.00
C LEU A 5 15.68 -6.57 9.41
N PRO A 6 15.23 -5.31 9.54
CA PRO A 6 14.82 -4.75 10.82
C PRO A 6 13.64 -5.56 11.41
N ARG A 7 13.70 -5.85 12.72
CA ARG A 7 12.66 -6.58 13.44
C ARG A 7 11.68 -5.61 14.09
N ILE A 8 10.40 -5.79 13.81
CA ILE A 8 9.31 -5.08 14.47
C ILE A 8 8.71 -6.01 15.54
N SER A 9 8.60 -5.53 16.77
CA SER A 9 7.95 -6.23 17.88
C SER A 9 6.79 -5.39 18.38
N THR A 10 5.60 -5.98 18.48
CA THR A 10 4.40 -5.29 18.97
C THR A 10 3.59 -6.23 19.87
N VAL A 11 2.82 -5.63 20.78
CA VAL A 11 1.87 -6.35 21.63
C VAL A 11 0.50 -6.27 20.97
N VAL A 12 -0.19 -7.40 20.89
CA VAL A 12 -1.54 -7.51 20.31
C VAL A 12 -2.48 -8.18 21.30
N GLU A 13 -3.77 -7.94 21.12
CA GLU A 13 -4.82 -8.64 21.84
C GLU A 13 -4.78 -10.14 21.53
N ARG A 14 -5.21 -10.94 22.51
CA ARG A 14 -5.22 -12.41 22.40
C ARG A 14 -6.04 -12.89 21.19
N SER A 15 -7.17 -12.25 20.92
CA SER A 15 -8.03 -12.58 19.78
C SER A 15 -7.32 -12.38 18.43
N ILE A 16 -6.53 -11.31 18.29
CA ILE A 16 -5.75 -11.05 17.08
C ILE A 16 -4.65 -12.10 16.93
N TYR A 17 -3.93 -12.40 18.00
CA TYR A 17 -2.89 -13.43 17.98
C TYR A 17 -3.46 -14.79 17.53
N GLU A 18 -4.59 -15.21 18.12
CA GLU A 18 -5.26 -16.47 17.78
C GLU A 18 -5.72 -16.49 16.32
N ALA A 19 -6.28 -15.38 15.82
CA ALA A 19 -6.67 -15.25 14.41
C ALA A 19 -5.48 -15.42 13.47
N VAL A 20 -4.37 -14.71 13.72
CA VAL A 20 -3.15 -14.80 12.89
C VAL A 20 -2.53 -16.19 12.98
N ALA A 21 -2.55 -16.83 14.15
CA ALA A 21 -2.05 -18.19 14.34
C ALA A 21 -2.88 -19.23 13.57
N MET A 22 -4.21 -19.11 13.57
CA MET A 22 -5.08 -19.96 12.76
C MET A 22 -4.82 -19.79 11.27
N LEU A 23 -4.66 -18.55 10.78
CA LEU A 23 -4.33 -18.27 9.38
C LEU A 23 -2.97 -18.85 9.00
N ALA A 24 -1.95 -18.68 9.85
CA ALA A 24 -0.62 -19.23 9.62
C ALA A 24 -0.66 -20.76 9.52
N LYS A 25 -1.42 -21.42 10.41
CA LYS A 25 -1.61 -22.88 10.39
C LYS A 25 -2.35 -23.33 9.14
N LYS A 26 -3.41 -22.62 8.74
CA LYS A 26 -4.18 -22.91 7.52
C LYS A 26 -3.29 -22.85 6.28
N ASP A 27 -2.39 -21.88 6.22
CA ASP A 27 -1.55 -21.62 5.05
C ASP A 27 -0.20 -22.37 5.12
N GLY A 28 0.06 -23.13 6.19
CA GLY A 28 1.28 -23.92 6.36
C GLY A 28 2.56 -23.09 6.54
N VAL A 29 2.44 -21.85 7.01
CA VAL A 29 3.57 -20.91 7.17
C VAL A 29 3.83 -20.57 8.64
N SER A 30 4.99 -19.98 8.92
CA SER A 30 5.30 -19.49 10.28
C SER A 30 4.41 -18.30 10.67
N LEU A 31 4.20 -18.12 11.98
CA LEU A 31 3.44 -16.98 12.51
C LEU A 31 4.04 -15.63 12.08
N SER A 32 5.37 -15.50 12.16
CA SER A 32 6.08 -14.28 11.76
C SER A 32 5.93 -13.98 10.27
N GLN A 33 5.93 -15.02 9.42
CA GLN A 33 5.70 -14.86 7.99
C GLN A 33 4.28 -14.41 7.71
N LYS A 34 3.27 -15.07 8.30
CA LYS A 34 1.87 -14.65 8.14
C LYS A 34 1.64 -13.23 8.64
N ALA A 35 2.21 -12.87 9.80
CA ALA A 35 2.12 -11.51 10.32
C ALA A 35 2.77 -10.49 9.38
N ARG A 36 3.94 -10.80 8.81
CA ARG A 36 4.60 -9.96 7.81
C ARG A 36 3.71 -9.78 6.57
N ASP A 37 3.14 -10.85 6.05
CA ASP A 37 2.35 -10.80 4.82
C ASP A 37 1.08 -9.97 5.04
N LEU A 38 0.39 -10.15 6.17
CA LEU A 38 -0.75 -9.31 6.56
C LEU A 38 -0.39 -7.83 6.73
N LEU A 39 0.82 -7.52 7.24
CA LEU A 39 1.29 -6.14 7.33
C LEU A 39 1.54 -5.53 5.94
N LEU A 40 2.06 -6.30 5.00
CA LEU A 40 2.26 -5.85 3.62
C LEU A 40 0.91 -5.61 2.93
N GLU A 41 -0.02 -6.54 3.04
CA GLU A 41 -1.39 -6.40 2.51
C GLU A 41 -2.08 -5.16 3.07
N ALA A 42 -1.94 -4.89 4.38
CA ALA A 42 -2.51 -3.69 4.99
C ALA A 42 -1.89 -2.39 4.45
N LEU A 43 -0.59 -2.38 4.15
CA LEU A 43 0.08 -1.23 3.53
C LEU A 43 -0.37 -1.02 2.08
N GLU A 44 -0.55 -2.10 1.31
CA GLU A 44 -1.10 -2.04 -0.05
C GLU A 44 -2.51 -1.43 -0.05
N LEU A 45 -3.39 -1.84 0.88
CA LEU A 45 -4.73 -1.26 1.01
C LEU A 45 -4.71 0.24 1.34
N ILE A 46 -3.75 0.69 2.15
CA ILE A 46 -3.56 2.11 2.46
C ILE A 46 -3.10 2.88 1.21
N GLU A 47 -2.20 2.30 0.43
CA GLU A 47 -1.72 2.88 -0.82
C GLU A 47 -2.86 3.02 -1.84
N ASP A 48 -3.65 1.95 -2.03
CA ASP A 48 -4.79 1.95 -2.94
C ASP A 48 -5.81 3.03 -2.60
N ALA A 49 -6.14 3.18 -1.30
CA ALA A 49 -7.01 4.26 -0.83
C ALA A 49 -6.42 5.66 -1.14
N GLY A 50 -5.10 5.81 -1.03
CA GLY A 50 -4.38 7.03 -1.41
C GLY A 50 -4.45 7.33 -2.91
N LEU A 51 -4.29 6.30 -3.75
CA LEU A 51 -4.38 6.41 -5.20
C LEU A 51 -5.81 6.74 -5.66
N GLU A 52 -6.82 6.13 -5.04
CA GLU A 52 -8.23 6.44 -5.31
C GLU A 52 -8.53 7.92 -5.01
N ALA A 53 -8.04 8.45 -3.90
CA ALA A 53 -8.18 9.86 -3.57
C ALA A 53 -7.51 10.81 -4.60
N ILE A 54 -6.43 10.37 -5.26
CA ILE A 54 -5.80 11.13 -6.36
C ILE A 54 -6.70 11.08 -7.61
N VAL A 55 -7.24 9.91 -7.95
CA VAL A 55 -8.15 9.73 -9.07
C VAL A 55 -9.39 10.60 -8.91
N GLU A 56 -10.01 10.59 -7.72
CA GLU A 56 -11.19 11.40 -7.43
C GLU A 56 -10.90 12.90 -7.51
N ARG A 57 -9.73 13.36 -7.05
CA ARG A 57 -9.30 14.75 -7.24
C ARG A 57 -9.16 15.11 -8.71
N ARG A 58 -8.62 14.22 -9.55
CA ARG A 58 -8.53 14.44 -11.00
C ARG A 58 -9.90 14.43 -11.67
N ARG A 59 -10.79 13.51 -11.29
CA ARG A 59 -12.18 13.44 -11.81
C ARG A 59 -12.96 14.73 -11.56
N LYS A 60 -12.80 15.34 -10.38
CA LYS A 60 -13.43 16.64 -10.05
C LYS A 60 -12.89 17.78 -10.92
N ASN A 61 -11.62 17.71 -11.31
CA ASN A 61 -11.00 18.67 -12.24
C ASN A 61 -11.16 18.19 -13.69
N LEU A 62 -12.37 18.34 -14.23
CA LEU A 62 -12.78 17.99 -15.61
C LEU A 62 -12.11 18.85 -16.71
N GLY A 63 -11.03 19.56 -16.40
CA GLY A 63 -10.27 20.29 -17.42
C GLY A 63 -9.88 19.34 -18.54
N LYS A 64 -10.14 19.72 -19.80
CA LYS A 64 -9.76 18.90 -20.96
C LYS A 64 -8.30 18.52 -20.81
N SER A 65 -8.01 17.21 -20.81
CA SER A 65 -6.64 16.74 -20.90
C SER A 65 -6.04 17.28 -22.19
N ILE A 66 -5.13 18.23 -22.06
CA ILE A 66 -4.42 18.80 -23.20
C ILE A 66 -3.10 18.05 -23.36
N PRO A 67 -2.73 17.66 -24.59
CA PRO A 67 -1.44 17.02 -24.85
C PRO A 67 -0.28 17.87 -24.32
N LEU A 68 0.81 17.23 -23.90
CA LEU A 68 2.00 17.94 -23.41
C LEU A 68 2.52 18.97 -24.42
N ALA A 69 2.40 18.70 -25.72
CA ALA A 69 2.75 19.65 -26.80
C ALA A 69 1.92 20.95 -26.74
N GLU A 70 0.62 20.85 -26.45
CA GLU A 70 -0.30 21.99 -26.29
C GLU A 70 0.05 22.80 -25.02
N VAL A 71 0.43 22.11 -23.93
CA VAL A 71 0.92 22.74 -22.69
C VAL A 71 2.20 23.54 -22.94
N LYS A 72 3.20 22.93 -23.59
CA LYS A 72 4.45 23.61 -23.96
C LYS A 72 4.21 24.83 -24.84
N ARG A 73 3.29 24.72 -25.81
CA ARG A 73 2.87 25.84 -26.67
C ARG A 73 2.24 26.99 -25.88
N ARG A 74 1.30 26.69 -24.97
CA ARG A 74 0.57 27.71 -24.18
C ARG A 74 1.44 28.42 -23.16
N PHE A 75 2.37 27.70 -22.52
CA PHE A 75 3.20 28.25 -21.44
C PHE A 75 4.61 28.65 -21.87
N ARG A 76 4.96 28.53 -23.16
CA ARG A 76 6.29 28.85 -23.73
C ARG A 76 7.45 28.16 -22.97
N ILE A 77 7.18 26.95 -22.47
CA ILE A 77 8.17 26.11 -21.79
C ILE A 77 8.94 25.35 -22.88
N LYS A 78 10.27 25.50 -22.93
CA LYS A 78 11.14 24.74 -23.87
C LYS A 78 11.04 23.24 -23.59
#